data_AF-A0A944CZX0-F1
#
_entry.id   AF-A0A944CZX0-F1
#
_cell.length_a   1.000
_cell.length_b   1.000
_cell.length_c   1.000
_cell.angle_alpha   90.00
_cell.angle_beta   90.00
_cell.angle_gamma   90.00
#
_symmetry.space_group_name_H-M   'P 1'
#
loop_
_entity.id
_entity.type
_entity.pdbx_description
1 polymer ?
#
loop_
_entity_poly.entity_id
_entity_poly.type
_entity_poly.pdbx_seq_one_letter_code
_entity_poly.pdbx_strand_id
1 'polypeptide(L)'
;MKSKLDFYPFQIDIFDTFEKEFRLGNKKIHIVAPPGSGKTIVGIEMLHRLLHKKNISGNVVIFVPNITLQFQWKEKIKDYFLEDSENIDDIVSFSKDHIKQINILTYQSVSSSKIDDDIFYKKILTLWFQDFQDEAQSYTDFLEYIELLKATQEKEYDRQLKKYKKRVKLSNIKNILTKDIQDYIHNLEKSGVASIIIDEAHHLTNYWSKVIYHIWEQLNKPYIIGLTATPPFEDSDFFTLDDDYIQLLDTIDYYLPTPAIVRAGKLAPYNDLLYCVKPEKAIEENLKKNDTLLDIFIQENKNQICEYLLKYISQNFQEKLKKSPNLLLHYLKFLYNYGNKQNIKEYLFSDAIFEIIDLEDIAKSLGCFMKKIENHQRLNIDVQQVRT
;
A
#
# COMPACT_ATOMS: atom_id res chain seq x y z
N MET A 1 -14.55 1.88 -31.87
CA MET A 1 -13.16 1.88 -31.37
C MET A 1 -12.36 0.72 -31.98
N LYS A 2 -11.20 1.01 -32.59
CA LYS A 2 -10.26 0.00 -33.12
C LYS A 2 -8.82 0.43 -32.80
N SER A 3 -8.01 -0.46 -32.23
CA SER A 3 -6.59 -0.16 -31.95
C SER A 3 -5.80 0.06 -33.25
N LYS A 4 -5.15 1.21 -33.36
CA LYS A 4 -4.24 1.59 -34.46
C LYS A 4 -2.75 1.29 -34.14
N LEU A 5 -2.47 0.52 -33.09
CA LEU A 5 -1.13 0.39 -32.52
C LEU A 5 -0.52 -1.02 -32.68
N ASP A 6 0.79 -1.04 -32.96
CA ASP A 6 1.64 -2.20 -32.72
C ASP A 6 2.11 -2.19 -31.25
N PHE A 7 2.00 -3.33 -30.59
CA PHE A 7 2.32 -3.47 -29.17
C PHE A 7 3.72 -4.04 -28.96
N TYR A 8 4.41 -3.59 -27.91
CA TYR A 8 5.71 -4.16 -27.55
C TYR A 8 5.55 -5.57 -26.97
N PRO A 9 6.57 -6.45 -27.08
CA PRO A 9 6.51 -7.80 -26.53
C PRO A 9 6.06 -7.85 -25.06
N PHE A 10 6.57 -6.94 -24.24
CA PHE A 10 6.20 -6.88 -22.82
C PHE A 10 4.75 -6.43 -22.57
N GLN A 11 4.11 -5.73 -23.52
CA GLN A 11 2.69 -5.39 -23.46
C GLN A 11 1.84 -6.57 -23.90
N ILE A 12 2.33 -7.36 -24.87
CA ILE A 12 1.69 -8.61 -25.28
C ILE A 12 1.62 -9.58 -24.10
N ASP A 13 2.70 -9.71 -23.31
CA ASP A 13 2.70 -10.55 -22.09
C ASP A 13 1.61 -10.15 -21.09
N ILE A 14 1.37 -8.84 -20.91
CA ILE A 14 0.27 -8.33 -20.08
C ILE A 14 -1.08 -8.76 -20.65
N PHE A 15 -1.26 -8.63 -21.97
CA PHE A 15 -2.50 -9.01 -22.60
C PHE A 15 -2.75 -10.53 -22.57
N ASP A 16 -1.71 -11.35 -22.67
CA ASP A 16 -1.82 -12.80 -22.54
C ASP A 16 -2.23 -13.20 -21.13
N THR A 17 -1.71 -12.50 -20.11
CA THR A 17 -2.15 -12.63 -18.72
C THR A 17 -3.63 -12.25 -18.58
N PHE A 18 -4.03 -11.12 -19.16
CA PHE A 18 -5.44 -10.70 -19.18
C PHE A 18 -6.37 -11.72 -19.85
N GLU A 19 -5.98 -12.27 -21.00
CA GLU A 19 -6.76 -13.29 -21.70
C GLU A 19 -6.86 -14.59 -20.91
N LYS A 20 -5.81 -14.96 -20.16
CA LYS A 20 -5.81 -16.11 -19.27
C LYS A 20 -6.79 -15.92 -18.13
N GLU A 21 -6.71 -14.80 -17.40
CA GLU A 21 -7.62 -14.51 -16.28
C GLU A 21 -9.07 -14.43 -16.74
N PHE A 22 -9.32 -13.82 -17.90
CA PHE A 22 -10.65 -13.81 -18.52
C PHE A 22 -11.19 -15.23 -18.78
N ARG A 23 -10.39 -16.14 -19.31
CA ARG A 23 -10.80 -17.55 -19.56
C ARG A 23 -11.09 -18.32 -18.28
N LEU A 24 -10.42 -17.96 -17.18
CA LEU A 24 -10.69 -18.52 -15.86
C LEU A 24 -11.99 -17.97 -15.23
N GLY A 25 -12.62 -16.99 -15.88
CA GLY A 25 -13.83 -16.33 -15.37
C GLY A 25 -13.52 -15.24 -14.34
N ASN A 26 -12.24 -14.88 -14.16
CA ASN A 26 -11.85 -13.81 -13.27
C ASN A 26 -12.23 -12.46 -13.88
N LYS A 27 -12.87 -11.63 -13.06
CA LYS A 27 -13.29 -10.28 -13.45
C LYS A 27 -12.32 -9.20 -12.98
N LYS A 28 -11.26 -9.57 -12.29
CA LYS A 28 -10.27 -8.64 -11.73
C LYS A 28 -8.94 -8.88 -12.41
N ILE A 29 -8.23 -7.80 -12.66
CA ILE A 29 -6.84 -7.85 -13.07
C ILE A 29 -6.07 -6.67 -12.46
N HIS A 30 -4.91 -6.94 -11.89
CA HIS A 30 -4.04 -5.97 -11.27
C HIS A 30 -2.64 -6.04 -11.86
N ILE A 31 -2.27 -4.96 -12.57
CA ILE A 31 -1.02 -4.85 -13.29
C ILE A 31 -0.13 -3.78 -12.63
N VAL A 32 1.08 -4.20 -12.26
CA VAL A 32 2.15 -3.28 -11.88
C VAL A 32 3.08 -3.10 -13.06
N ALA A 33 3.18 -1.89 -13.58
CA ALA A 33 4.03 -1.57 -14.70
C ALA A 33 4.74 -0.20 -14.53
N PRO A 34 6.08 -0.16 -14.60
CA PRO A 34 6.86 1.06 -14.40
C PRO A 34 6.42 2.25 -15.26
N PRO A 35 6.78 3.49 -14.89
CA PRO A 35 6.58 4.66 -15.74
C PRO A 35 7.17 4.44 -17.15
N GLY A 36 6.52 4.97 -18.19
CA GLY A 36 6.95 4.79 -19.58
C GLY A 36 6.58 3.43 -20.24
N SER A 37 6.09 2.44 -19.49
CA SER A 37 5.57 1.17 -20.03
C SER A 37 4.33 1.30 -20.94
N GLY A 38 3.66 2.45 -20.90
CA GLY A 38 2.42 2.66 -21.63
C GLY A 38 1.16 2.12 -20.91
N LYS A 39 1.14 2.10 -19.57
CA LYS A 39 -0.02 1.69 -18.74
C LYS A 39 -1.37 2.13 -19.30
N THR A 40 -1.52 3.41 -19.64
CA THR A 40 -2.78 3.92 -20.21
C THR A 40 -3.17 3.22 -21.51
N ILE A 41 -2.21 3.00 -22.42
CA ILE A 41 -2.47 2.29 -23.69
C ILE A 41 -2.87 0.85 -23.43
N VAL A 42 -2.17 0.18 -22.50
CA VAL A 42 -2.49 -1.18 -22.07
C VAL A 42 -3.91 -1.23 -21.48
N GLY A 43 -4.27 -0.27 -20.63
CA GLY A 43 -5.61 -0.13 -20.06
C GLY A 43 -6.70 0.03 -21.13
N ILE A 44 -6.52 0.96 -22.08
CA ILE A 44 -7.50 1.19 -23.15
C ILE A 44 -7.61 -0.03 -24.08
N GLU A 45 -6.50 -0.70 -24.40
CA GLU A 45 -6.57 -1.93 -25.21
C GLU A 45 -7.30 -3.06 -24.48
N MET A 46 -7.13 -3.22 -23.17
CA MET A 46 -7.91 -4.20 -22.40
C MET A 46 -9.42 -3.88 -22.43
N LEU A 47 -9.81 -2.61 -22.32
CA LEU A 47 -11.21 -2.19 -22.50
C LEU A 47 -11.72 -2.54 -23.90
N HIS A 48 -10.95 -2.20 -24.94
CA HIS A 48 -11.31 -2.49 -26.32
C HIS A 48 -11.50 -4.00 -26.53
N ARG A 49 -10.64 -4.84 -25.95
CA ARG A 49 -10.81 -6.31 -25.96
C ARG A 49 -12.08 -6.75 -25.24
N LEU A 50 -12.36 -6.24 -24.04
CA LEU A 50 -13.59 -6.56 -23.29
C LEU A 50 -14.84 -6.20 -24.09
N LEU A 51 -14.92 -4.96 -24.58
CA LEU A 51 -16.13 -4.44 -25.20
C LEU A 51 -16.36 -5.04 -26.59
N HIS A 52 -15.32 -5.13 -27.42
CA HIS A 52 -15.47 -5.50 -28.83
C HIS A 52 -15.09 -6.95 -29.14
N LYS A 53 -14.02 -7.50 -28.54
CA LYS A 53 -13.60 -8.89 -28.84
C LYS A 53 -14.34 -9.92 -27.99
N LYS A 54 -14.76 -9.54 -26.79
CA LYS A 54 -15.54 -10.40 -25.87
C LYS A 54 -17.04 -10.09 -25.88
N ASN A 55 -17.48 -9.12 -26.69
CA ASN A 55 -18.88 -8.71 -26.82
C ASN A 55 -19.55 -8.35 -25.48
N ILE A 56 -18.83 -7.69 -24.58
CA ILE A 56 -19.38 -7.21 -23.32
C ILE A 56 -19.95 -5.82 -23.55
N SER A 57 -21.27 -5.69 -23.51
CA SER A 57 -21.93 -4.39 -23.63
C SER A 57 -21.99 -3.67 -22.29
N GLY A 58 -21.72 -2.36 -22.30
CA GLY A 58 -21.87 -1.48 -21.16
C GLY A 58 -20.89 -0.31 -21.20
N ASN A 59 -21.09 0.63 -20.28
CA ASN A 59 -20.24 1.78 -20.08
C ASN A 59 -18.98 1.43 -19.28
N VAL A 60 -17.99 2.30 -19.33
CA VAL A 60 -16.76 2.18 -18.57
C VAL A 60 -16.60 3.38 -17.65
N VAL A 61 -16.13 3.12 -16.43
CA VAL A 61 -15.71 4.18 -15.51
C VAL A 61 -14.21 4.08 -15.27
N ILE A 62 -13.49 5.19 -15.42
CA ILE A 62 -12.05 5.27 -15.20
C ILE A 62 -11.80 6.23 -14.05
N PHE A 63 -11.19 5.73 -12.97
CA PHE A 63 -10.78 6.54 -11.84
C PHE A 63 -9.29 6.86 -11.92
N VAL A 64 -8.96 8.14 -11.79
CA VAL A 64 -7.59 8.66 -11.85
C VAL A 64 -7.30 9.55 -10.63
N PRO A 65 -6.03 9.76 -10.23
CA PRO A 65 -5.74 10.57 -9.05
C PRO A 65 -5.93 12.08 -9.26
N ASN A 66 -5.85 12.59 -10.49
CA ASN A 66 -5.98 14.03 -10.74
C ASN A 66 -6.54 14.36 -12.14
N ILE A 67 -6.92 15.63 -12.32
CA ILE A 67 -7.53 16.15 -13.55
C ILE A 67 -6.58 16.04 -14.75
N THR A 68 -5.27 16.24 -14.55
CA THR A 68 -4.28 16.12 -15.64
C THR A 68 -4.31 14.74 -16.27
N LEU A 69 -4.40 13.68 -15.46
CA LEU A 69 -4.53 12.33 -15.97
C LEU A 69 -5.88 12.09 -16.67
N GLN A 70 -6.97 12.73 -16.24
CA GLN A 70 -8.25 12.63 -16.97
C GLN A 70 -8.09 13.08 -18.43
N PHE A 71 -7.42 14.22 -18.65
CA PHE A 71 -7.16 14.73 -19.99
C PHE A 71 -6.21 13.80 -20.77
N GLN A 72 -5.14 13.31 -20.15
CA GLN A 72 -4.22 12.37 -20.82
C GLN A 72 -4.91 11.08 -21.27
N TRP A 73 -5.85 10.55 -20.48
CA TRP A 73 -6.66 9.39 -20.88
C TRP A 73 -7.54 9.73 -22.09
N LYS A 74 -8.25 10.87 -22.06
CA LYS A 74 -9.08 11.32 -23.19
C LYS A 74 -8.26 11.51 -24.47
N GLU A 75 -7.08 12.12 -24.38
CA GLU A 75 -6.19 12.32 -25.53
C GLU A 75 -5.74 10.97 -26.11
N LYS A 76 -5.30 10.02 -25.28
CA LYS A 76 -4.89 8.70 -25.78
C LYS A 76 -6.04 7.91 -26.40
N ILE A 77 -7.25 8.01 -25.85
CA ILE A 77 -8.44 7.40 -26.46
C ILE A 77 -8.68 8.02 -27.84
N LYS A 78 -8.64 9.36 -27.93
CA LYS A 78 -8.80 10.10 -29.19
C LYS A 78 -7.76 9.69 -30.23
N ASP A 79 -6.49 9.65 -29.85
CA ASP A 79 -5.39 9.48 -30.80
C ASP A 79 -5.28 8.04 -31.32
N TYR A 80 -5.56 7.04 -30.49
CA TYR A 80 -5.21 5.65 -30.79
C TYR A 80 -6.40 4.69 -30.92
N PHE A 81 -7.59 5.06 -30.44
CA PHE A 81 -8.73 4.14 -30.34
C PHE A 81 -10.02 4.68 -30.95
N LEU A 82 -10.11 5.98 -31.22
CA LEU A 82 -11.26 6.62 -31.86
C LEU A 82 -11.26 6.35 -33.38
N GLU A 83 -12.43 6.03 -33.92
CA GLU A 83 -12.62 5.92 -35.37
C GLU A 83 -12.77 7.32 -35.99
N ASP A 84 -12.37 7.51 -37.24
CA ASP A 84 -12.29 8.85 -37.87
C ASP A 84 -13.67 9.54 -38.00
N SER A 85 -14.77 8.77 -37.90
CA SER A 85 -16.14 9.26 -37.91
C SER A 85 -16.72 9.60 -36.53
N GLU A 86 -16.02 9.23 -35.44
CA GLU A 86 -16.49 9.41 -34.07
C GLU A 86 -15.97 10.73 -33.47
N ASN A 87 -16.80 11.40 -32.67
CA ASN A 87 -16.35 12.56 -31.89
C ASN A 87 -16.03 12.12 -30.46
N ILE A 88 -14.82 12.44 -29.98
CA ILE A 88 -14.38 12.10 -28.63
C ILE A 88 -15.31 12.68 -27.56
N ASP A 89 -15.89 13.85 -27.81
CA ASP A 89 -16.77 14.51 -26.86
C ASP A 89 -18.09 13.75 -26.72
N ASP A 90 -18.53 12.96 -27.69
CA ASP A 90 -19.76 12.15 -27.59
C ASP A 90 -19.55 10.83 -26.84
N ILE A 91 -18.28 10.40 -26.69
CA ILE A 91 -17.90 9.12 -26.08
C ILE A 91 -17.40 9.30 -24.65
N VAL A 92 -16.62 10.35 -24.39
CA VAL A 92 -15.97 10.59 -23.10
C VAL A 92 -16.67 11.69 -22.33
N SER A 93 -16.95 11.44 -21.05
CA SER A 93 -17.43 12.43 -20.09
C SER A 93 -16.51 12.55 -18.88
N PHE A 94 -16.39 13.76 -18.35
CA PHE A 94 -15.73 14.06 -17.07
C PHE A 94 -16.73 14.43 -15.96
N SER A 95 -18.04 14.40 -16.26
CA SER A 95 -19.11 14.81 -15.35
C SER A 95 -19.90 13.60 -14.85
N LYS A 96 -20.34 13.67 -13.59
CA LYS A 96 -21.27 12.70 -12.98
C LYS A 96 -22.69 12.85 -13.54
N ASP A 97 -23.06 14.05 -13.97
CA ASP A 97 -24.42 14.37 -14.44
C ASP A 97 -24.66 13.87 -15.87
N HIS A 98 -23.59 13.67 -16.63
CA HIS A 98 -23.64 13.26 -18.04
C HIS A 98 -22.87 11.95 -18.21
N ILE A 99 -23.55 10.82 -18.10
CA ILE A 99 -22.95 9.50 -18.33
C ILE A 99 -22.86 9.25 -19.84
N LYS A 100 -21.68 8.84 -20.30
CA LYS A 100 -21.37 8.46 -21.67
C LYS A 100 -20.77 7.05 -21.68
N GLN A 101 -20.32 6.58 -22.85
CA GLN A 101 -19.67 5.28 -22.97
C GLN A 101 -18.44 5.15 -22.05
N ILE A 102 -17.68 6.23 -21.88
CA ILE A 102 -16.53 6.29 -20.95
C ILE A 102 -16.67 7.51 -20.05
N ASN A 103 -16.81 7.30 -18.75
CA ASN A 103 -16.74 8.34 -17.74
C ASN A 103 -15.37 8.30 -17.06
N ILE A 104 -14.60 9.38 -17.17
CA ILE A 104 -13.29 9.50 -16.53
C ILE A 104 -13.40 10.48 -15.37
N LEU A 105 -13.23 9.99 -14.15
CA LEU A 105 -13.45 10.71 -12.90
C LEU A 105 -12.17 10.70 -12.05
N THR A 106 -11.97 11.74 -11.24
CA THR A 106 -10.92 11.67 -10.22
C THR A 106 -11.41 10.87 -9.02
N TYR A 107 -10.50 10.27 -8.24
CA TYR A 107 -10.88 9.67 -6.95
C TYR A 107 -11.67 10.68 -6.09
N GLN A 108 -11.19 11.92 -6.07
CA GLN A 108 -11.82 13.03 -5.34
C GLN A 108 -13.21 13.43 -5.85
N SER A 109 -13.63 13.08 -7.07
CA SER A 109 -14.97 13.49 -7.54
C SER A 109 -16.09 12.57 -7.05
N VAL A 110 -15.74 11.33 -6.69
CA VAL A 110 -16.65 10.32 -6.13
C VAL A 110 -16.48 10.12 -4.63
N SER A 111 -15.51 10.78 -4.02
CA SER A 111 -15.37 10.90 -2.58
C SER A 111 -15.54 12.38 -2.23
N SER A 112 -16.53 12.77 -1.45
CA SER A 112 -16.79 14.20 -1.30
C SER A 112 -15.59 14.91 -0.63
N SER A 113 -15.40 16.19 -0.99
CA SER A 113 -14.43 17.11 -0.40
C SER A 113 -14.40 17.04 1.13
N LYS A 114 -13.26 17.33 1.79
CA LYS A 114 -12.99 17.58 3.24
C LYS A 114 -14.14 17.45 4.28
N ILE A 115 -15.34 17.95 3.97
CA ILE A 115 -16.61 17.69 4.66
C ILE A 115 -16.89 16.18 4.85
N ASP A 116 -16.59 15.30 3.90
CA ASP A 116 -16.77 13.84 4.05
C ASP A 116 -15.75 13.21 5.00
N ASP A 117 -14.50 13.65 4.96
CA ASP A 117 -13.50 13.27 5.95
C ASP A 117 -13.94 13.74 7.35
N ASP A 118 -14.51 14.95 7.46
CA ASP A 118 -15.11 15.45 8.70
C ASP A 118 -16.36 14.67 9.12
N ILE A 119 -17.22 14.23 8.20
CA ILE A 119 -18.41 13.40 8.49
C ILE A 119 -18.00 11.99 8.90
N PHE A 120 -17.02 11.40 8.20
CA PHE A 120 -16.47 10.09 8.50
C PHE A 120 -15.73 10.12 9.84
N TYR A 121 -14.90 11.14 10.07
CA TYR A 121 -14.24 11.42 11.34
C TYR A 121 -15.27 11.67 12.45
N LYS A 122 -16.32 12.45 12.21
CA LYS A 122 -17.43 12.66 13.16
C LYS A 122 -18.18 11.36 13.47
N LYS A 123 -18.35 10.46 12.51
CA LYS A 123 -18.92 9.12 12.75
C LYS A 123 -17.97 8.22 13.56
N ILE A 124 -16.67 8.27 13.29
CA ILE A 124 -15.66 7.59 14.12
C ILE A 124 -15.73 8.11 15.55
N LEU A 125 -15.77 9.43 15.72
CA LEU A 125 -15.89 10.08 17.02
C LEU A 125 -17.24 9.80 17.69
N THR A 126 -18.34 9.69 16.95
CA THR A 126 -19.65 9.33 17.51
C THR A 126 -19.65 7.88 18.01
N LEU A 127 -19.07 6.96 17.24
CA LEU A 127 -18.90 5.56 17.67
C LEU A 127 -17.96 5.43 18.86
N TRP A 128 -16.88 6.21 18.88
CA TRP A 128 -15.98 6.26 20.03
C TRP A 128 -16.70 6.83 21.24
N PHE A 129 -17.44 7.92 21.09
CA PHE A 129 -18.22 8.52 22.15
C PHE A 129 -19.27 7.55 22.73
N GLN A 130 -19.96 6.78 21.90
CA GLN A 130 -20.93 5.76 22.35
C GLN A 130 -20.30 4.73 23.29
N ASP A 131 -19.07 4.32 23.00
CA ASP A 131 -18.29 3.41 23.84
C ASP A 131 -17.63 4.10 25.05
N PHE A 132 -17.62 5.44 25.06
CA PHE A 132 -16.99 6.29 26.07
C PHE A 132 -18.02 6.95 27.02
N GLN A 133 -19.32 6.62 26.90
CA GLN A 133 -20.41 7.28 27.65
C GLN A 133 -20.32 7.10 29.17
N ASP A 134 -19.58 6.09 29.65
CA ASP A 134 -19.37 5.89 31.09
C ASP A 134 -18.34 6.90 31.68
N GLU A 135 -17.55 7.57 30.84
CA GLU A 135 -16.45 8.47 31.24
C GLU A 135 -16.66 9.94 30.83
N ALA A 136 -17.66 10.25 29.99
CA ALA A 136 -17.99 11.61 29.55
C ALA A 136 -19.50 11.93 29.65
N GLN A 137 -19.85 13.05 30.28
CA GLN A 137 -21.25 13.45 30.49
C GLN A 137 -21.92 14.02 29.24
N SER A 138 -21.14 14.56 28.29
CA SER A 138 -21.65 15.10 27.03
C SER A 138 -20.69 14.88 25.86
N TYR A 139 -21.19 15.02 24.63
CA TYR A 139 -20.35 14.95 23.42
C TYR A 139 -19.30 16.08 23.38
N THR A 140 -19.61 17.23 23.99
CA THR A 140 -18.68 18.36 24.07
C THR A 140 -17.47 18.01 24.94
N ASP A 141 -17.70 17.42 26.11
CA ASP A 141 -16.61 16.99 27.02
C ASP A 141 -15.71 15.94 26.35
N PHE A 142 -16.31 15.05 25.55
CA PHE A 142 -15.57 14.09 24.76
C PHE A 142 -14.69 14.75 23.68
N LEU A 143 -15.16 15.80 23.01
CA LEU A 143 -14.33 16.51 22.04
C LEU A 143 -13.13 17.20 22.71
N GLU A 144 -13.33 17.80 23.88
CA GLU A 144 -12.25 18.39 24.68
C GLU A 144 -11.23 17.33 25.11
N TYR A 145 -11.70 16.15 25.53
CA TYR A 145 -10.83 15.00 25.79
C TYR A 145 -10.01 14.58 24.57
N ILE A 146 -10.62 14.53 23.38
CA ILE A 146 -9.92 14.17 22.14
C ILE A 146 -8.84 15.20 21.80
N GLU A 147 -9.12 16.50 21.96
CA GLU A 147 -8.11 17.55 21.73
C GLU A 147 -6.94 17.43 22.72
N LEU A 148 -7.23 17.18 24.00
CA LEU A 148 -6.20 16.93 25.01
C LEU A 148 -5.39 15.68 24.70
N LEU A 149 -6.03 14.58 24.28
CA LEU A 149 -5.38 13.33 23.94
C LEU A 149 -4.46 13.49 22.72
N LYS A 150 -4.89 14.26 21.71
CA LYS A 150 -4.03 14.63 20.56
C LYS A 150 -2.80 15.40 21.01
N ALA A 151 -2.98 16.39 21.87
CA ALA A 151 -1.90 17.29 22.30
C ALA A 151 -0.89 16.61 23.24
N THR A 152 -1.34 15.65 24.06
CA THR A 152 -0.52 15.06 25.14
C THR A 152 -0.07 13.63 24.88
N GLN A 153 -0.83 12.84 24.10
CA GLN A 153 -0.60 11.42 23.88
C GLN A 153 -0.95 11.00 22.43
N GLU A 154 -0.31 11.64 21.45
CA GLU A 154 -0.54 11.43 20.01
C GLU A 154 -0.59 9.94 19.60
N LYS A 155 0.33 9.12 20.14
CA LYS A 155 0.37 7.67 19.83
C LYS A 155 -0.86 6.91 20.33
N GLU A 156 -1.43 7.28 21.47
CA GLU A 156 -2.63 6.67 22.02
C GLU A 156 -3.87 7.13 21.24
N TYR A 157 -3.92 8.42 20.88
CA TYR A 157 -4.94 8.96 19.99
C TYR A 157 -4.99 8.19 18.66
N ASP A 158 -3.85 8.01 17.99
CA ASP A 158 -3.78 7.26 16.74
C ASP A 158 -4.21 5.80 16.89
N ARG A 159 -3.86 5.16 18.02
CA ARG A 159 -4.26 3.78 18.33
C ARG A 159 -5.77 3.65 18.43
N GLN A 160 -6.41 4.52 19.20
CA GLN A 160 -7.87 4.52 19.38
C GLN A 160 -8.59 4.89 18.08
N LEU A 161 -8.09 5.90 17.36
CA LEU A 161 -8.64 6.30 16.07
C LEU A 161 -8.63 5.13 15.08
N LYS A 162 -7.53 4.37 15.00
CA LYS A 162 -7.44 3.14 14.18
C LYS A 162 -8.45 2.08 14.62
N LYS A 163 -8.63 1.87 15.94
CA LYS A 163 -9.61 0.90 16.50
C LYS A 163 -11.03 1.22 16.04
N TYR A 164 -11.47 2.46 16.18
CA TYR A 164 -12.83 2.85 15.81
C TYR A 164 -13.01 2.98 14.29
N LYS A 165 -11.97 3.38 13.55
CA LYS A 165 -11.96 3.39 12.08
C LYS A 165 -12.25 2.01 11.48
N LYS A 166 -11.72 0.93 12.08
CA LYS A 166 -12.01 -0.46 11.67
C LYS A 166 -13.44 -0.92 11.97
N ARG A 167 -14.08 -0.33 12.98
CA ARG A 167 -15.45 -0.67 13.37
C ARG A 167 -16.51 -0.02 12.49
N VAL A 168 -16.15 1.00 11.72
CA VAL A 168 -17.05 1.58 10.72
C VAL A 168 -17.18 0.59 9.55
N LYS A 169 -18.25 -0.21 9.57
CA LYS A 169 -18.56 -1.19 8.51
C LYS A 169 -18.89 -0.50 7.18
N LEU A 170 -18.51 -1.14 6.06
CA LEU A 170 -18.86 -0.71 4.69
C LEU A 170 -20.37 -0.50 4.48
N SER A 171 -21.21 -1.25 5.19
CA SER A 171 -22.68 -1.11 5.16
C SER A 171 -23.16 0.31 5.50
N ASN A 172 -22.34 1.11 6.18
CA ASN A 172 -22.66 2.49 6.54
C ASN A 172 -22.16 3.53 5.54
N ILE A 173 -21.38 3.13 4.51
CA ILE A 173 -20.86 4.04 3.48
C ILE A 173 -22.00 4.71 2.72
N LYS A 174 -23.05 3.95 2.38
CA LYS A 174 -24.23 4.52 1.73
C LYS A 174 -24.79 5.74 2.48
N ASN A 175 -24.79 5.70 3.81
CA ASN A 175 -25.26 6.81 4.67
C ASN A 175 -24.23 7.94 4.84
N ILE A 176 -23.03 7.80 4.30
CA ILE A 176 -21.97 8.82 4.27
C ILE A 176 -21.98 9.52 2.92
N LEU A 177 -22.20 8.77 1.83
CA LEU A 177 -22.22 9.33 0.48
C LEU A 177 -23.28 10.42 0.34
N THR A 178 -22.87 11.53 -0.25
CA THR A 178 -23.76 12.63 -0.59
C THR A 178 -24.79 12.19 -1.63
N LYS A 179 -25.94 12.88 -1.66
CA LYS A 179 -27.06 12.51 -2.54
C LYS A 179 -26.66 12.51 -4.03
N ASP A 180 -25.82 13.46 -4.46
CA ASP A 180 -25.31 13.51 -5.83
C ASP A 180 -24.48 12.27 -6.20
N ILE A 181 -23.68 11.73 -5.26
CA ILE A 181 -22.92 10.50 -5.49
C ILE A 181 -23.86 9.30 -5.54
N GLN A 182 -24.86 9.23 -4.64
CA GLN A 182 -25.85 8.15 -4.67
C GLN A 182 -26.66 8.15 -5.99
N ASP A 183 -27.10 9.32 -6.44
CA ASP A 183 -27.82 9.49 -7.71
C ASP A 183 -26.92 9.11 -8.90
N TYR A 184 -25.64 9.47 -8.86
CA TYR A 184 -24.66 9.06 -9.86
C TYR A 184 -24.51 7.53 -9.93
N ILE A 185 -24.36 6.85 -8.79
CA ILE A 185 -24.21 5.38 -8.75
C ILE A 185 -25.47 4.70 -9.30
N HIS A 186 -26.65 5.20 -8.92
CA HIS A 186 -27.92 4.69 -9.44
C HIS A 186 -28.05 4.86 -10.97
N ASN A 187 -27.59 6.00 -11.49
CA ASN A 187 -27.60 6.25 -12.93
C ASN A 187 -26.59 5.37 -13.67
N LEU A 188 -25.42 5.11 -13.07
CA LEU A 188 -24.44 4.15 -13.60
C LEU A 188 -25.03 2.74 -13.66
N GLU A 189 -25.67 2.28 -12.58
CA GLU A 189 -26.30 0.96 -12.50
C GLU A 189 -27.33 0.78 -13.63
N LYS A 190 -28.22 1.76 -13.82
CA LYS A 190 -29.21 1.75 -14.91
C LYS A 190 -28.60 1.73 -16.30
N SER A 191 -27.48 2.43 -16.47
CA SER A 191 -26.79 2.51 -17.76
C SER A 191 -26.04 1.23 -18.12
N GLY A 192 -25.80 0.36 -17.14
CA GLY A 192 -25.01 -0.86 -17.28
C GLY A 192 -23.52 -0.55 -17.40
N VAL A 193 -22.73 -0.86 -16.37
CA VAL A 193 -21.27 -0.71 -16.42
C VAL A 193 -20.64 -2.05 -16.71
N ALA A 194 -19.81 -2.11 -17.75
CA ALA A 194 -19.07 -3.30 -18.14
C ALA A 194 -17.73 -3.43 -17.39
N SER A 195 -17.05 -2.29 -17.16
CA SER A 195 -15.72 -2.27 -16.55
C SER A 195 -15.45 -1.00 -15.75
N ILE A 196 -14.58 -1.13 -14.75
CA ILE A 196 -13.96 -0.04 -14.00
C ILE A 196 -12.44 -0.13 -14.19
N ILE A 197 -11.77 0.99 -14.43
CA ILE A 197 -10.31 1.12 -14.35
C ILE A 197 -9.94 1.96 -13.14
N ILE A 198 -8.89 1.52 -12.43
CA ILE A 198 -8.28 2.22 -11.31
C ILE A 198 -6.84 2.53 -11.72
N ASP A 199 -6.57 3.79 -12.10
CA ASP A 199 -5.24 4.24 -12.52
C ASP A 199 -4.44 4.79 -11.34
N GLU A 200 -3.14 4.50 -11.33
CA GLU A 200 -2.25 4.70 -10.18
C GLU A 200 -2.87 4.22 -8.87
N ALA A 201 -3.28 2.95 -8.87
CA ALA A 201 -3.99 2.30 -7.76
C ALA A 201 -3.28 2.41 -6.40
N HIS A 202 -1.95 2.60 -6.37
CA HIS A 202 -1.20 2.83 -5.14
C HIS A 202 -1.60 4.13 -4.40
N HIS A 203 -2.28 5.07 -5.07
CA HIS A 203 -2.82 6.27 -4.43
C HIS A 203 -4.16 6.05 -3.72
N LEU A 204 -4.79 4.88 -3.84
CA LEU A 204 -6.05 4.60 -3.16
C LEU A 204 -5.88 4.67 -1.64
N THR A 205 -6.38 5.73 -1.03
CA THR A 205 -6.56 5.81 0.42
C THR A 205 -7.64 4.83 0.87
N ASN A 206 -7.68 4.48 2.17
CA ASN A 206 -8.72 3.61 2.72
C ASN A 206 -10.14 4.11 2.47
N TYR A 207 -10.34 5.44 2.41
CA TYR A 207 -11.67 5.98 2.14
C TYR A 207 -12.04 5.80 0.66
N TRP A 208 -11.12 6.09 -0.26
CA TRP A 208 -11.34 5.90 -1.69
C TRP A 208 -11.54 4.44 -2.06
N SER A 209 -10.76 3.52 -1.49
CA SER A 209 -10.94 2.08 -1.72
C SER A 209 -12.33 1.62 -1.27
N LYS A 210 -12.81 2.10 -0.11
CA LYS A 210 -14.15 1.82 0.42
C LYS A 210 -15.27 2.32 -0.47
N VAL A 211 -15.18 3.57 -0.94
CA VAL A 211 -16.19 4.16 -1.82
C VAL A 211 -16.20 3.42 -3.16
N ILE A 212 -15.04 3.19 -3.78
CA ILE A 212 -14.98 2.49 -5.07
C ILE A 212 -15.42 1.04 -4.93
N TYR A 213 -15.09 0.36 -3.84
CA TYR A 213 -15.60 -0.98 -3.55
C TYR A 213 -17.12 -0.99 -3.47
N HIS A 214 -17.73 -0.02 -2.78
CA HIS A 214 -19.17 0.12 -2.71
C HIS A 214 -19.80 0.35 -4.08
N ILE A 215 -19.21 1.23 -4.90
CA ILE A 215 -19.64 1.47 -6.28
C ILE A 215 -19.55 0.16 -7.09
N TRP A 216 -18.42 -0.53 -7.05
CA TRP A 216 -18.20 -1.78 -7.77
C TRP A 216 -19.20 -2.87 -7.36
N GLU A 217 -19.50 -3.00 -6.07
CA GLU A 217 -20.49 -3.95 -5.55
C GLU A 217 -21.91 -3.61 -6.03
N GLN A 218 -22.33 -2.34 -5.98
CA GLN A 218 -23.65 -1.91 -6.45
C GLN A 218 -23.83 -2.07 -7.96
N LEU A 219 -22.75 -1.95 -8.74
CA LEU A 219 -22.79 -2.15 -10.19
C LEU A 219 -22.78 -3.63 -10.61
N ASN A 220 -23.11 -4.55 -9.70
CA ASN A 220 -23.09 -6.00 -9.92
C ASN A 220 -21.71 -6.55 -10.32
N LYS A 221 -20.65 -6.00 -9.71
CA LYS A 221 -19.26 -6.45 -9.85
C LYS A 221 -18.83 -6.52 -11.33
N PRO A 222 -18.76 -5.35 -12.02
CA PRO A 222 -18.21 -5.28 -13.37
C PRO A 222 -16.74 -5.71 -13.40
N TYR A 223 -16.16 -5.82 -14.59
CA TYR A 223 -14.72 -6.05 -14.70
C TYR A 223 -13.94 -4.92 -14.01
N ILE A 224 -12.82 -5.23 -13.38
CA ILE A 224 -11.98 -4.25 -12.73
C ILE A 224 -10.53 -4.43 -13.15
N ILE A 225 -9.91 -3.32 -13.53
CA ILE A 225 -8.54 -3.25 -14.03
C ILE A 225 -7.77 -2.27 -13.15
N GLY A 226 -6.87 -2.77 -12.31
CA GLY A 226 -5.93 -1.97 -11.54
C GLY A 226 -4.63 -1.75 -12.31
N LEU A 227 -4.21 -0.50 -12.44
CA LEU A 227 -2.95 -0.11 -13.08
C LEU A 227 -2.13 0.71 -12.09
N THR A 228 -0.86 0.36 -11.86
CA THR A 228 0.01 1.16 -10.99
C THR A 228 1.48 1.06 -11.39
N ALA A 229 2.26 2.12 -11.14
CA ALA A 229 3.72 2.08 -11.31
C ALA A 229 4.43 1.28 -10.24
N THR A 230 3.99 1.46 -8.99
CA THR A 230 4.59 0.87 -7.80
C THR A 230 3.57 -0.05 -7.12
N PRO A 231 4.00 -1.20 -6.59
CA PRO A 231 3.17 -1.99 -5.70
C PRO A 231 2.79 -1.14 -4.47
N PRO A 232 1.61 -1.32 -3.88
CA PRO A 232 1.17 -0.58 -2.69
C PRO A 232 1.97 -0.89 -1.41
N PHE A 233 3.02 -1.72 -1.49
CA PHE A 233 3.79 -2.23 -0.35
C PHE A 233 5.14 -1.52 -0.13
N GLU A 234 5.57 -0.60 -1.01
CA GLU A 234 6.97 -0.11 -1.04
C GLU A 234 7.25 1.18 -0.22
N ASP A 235 6.31 2.12 -0.03
CA ASP A 235 6.61 3.48 0.50
C ASP A 235 5.92 3.91 1.81
N SER A 236 5.19 3.05 2.51
CA SER A 236 4.57 3.38 3.81
C SER A 236 4.22 2.13 4.59
N ASP A 237 3.98 2.25 5.90
CA ASP A 237 3.42 1.19 6.74
C ASP A 237 2.18 0.58 6.08
N PHE A 238 2.42 -0.54 5.40
CA PHE A 238 1.45 -1.43 4.77
C PHE A 238 0.32 -1.87 5.73
N PHE A 239 0.49 -1.67 7.04
CA PHE A 239 -0.44 -1.98 8.12
C PHE A 239 -1.80 -1.25 8.08
N THR A 240 -2.07 -0.41 7.08
CA THR A 240 -3.38 0.22 6.80
C THR A 240 -3.97 -0.13 5.44
N LEU A 241 -3.36 -1.01 4.63
CA LEU A 241 -4.04 -1.58 3.47
C LEU A 241 -5.19 -2.46 3.99
N ASP A 242 -6.39 -1.87 3.99
CA ASP A 242 -7.64 -2.47 4.43
C ASP A 242 -7.97 -3.67 3.53
N ASP A 243 -8.72 -4.62 4.09
CA ASP A 243 -9.30 -5.76 3.35
C ASP A 243 -9.97 -5.30 2.05
N ASP A 244 -10.48 -4.07 1.99
CA ASP A 244 -11.20 -3.49 0.86
C ASP A 244 -10.34 -3.27 -0.39
N TYR A 245 -9.07 -2.85 -0.26
CA TYR A 245 -8.18 -2.69 -1.43
C TYR A 245 -7.88 -4.06 -2.04
N ILE A 246 -7.55 -5.04 -1.19
CA ILE A 246 -7.29 -6.42 -1.59
C ILE A 246 -8.58 -7.05 -2.12
N GLN A 247 -9.74 -6.80 -1.52
CA GLN A 247 -11.02 -7.26 -2.03
C GLN A 247 -11.38 -6.60 -3.36
N LEU A 248 -10.91 -5.38 -3.64
CA LEU A 248 -11.18 -4.67 -4.88
C LEU A 248 -10.30 -5.16 -6.03
N LEU A 249 -8.98 -5.20 -5.83
CA LEU A 249 -7.99 -5.47 -6.89
C LEU A 249 -7.31 -6.85 -6.80
N ASP A 250 -7.48 -7.57 -5.70
CA ASP A 250 -6.81 -8.84 -5.43
C ASP A 250 -5.27 -8.72 -5.45
N THR A 251 -4.58 -9.87 -5.49
CA THR A 251 -3.14 -9.95 -5.70
C THR A 251 -2.73 -9.39 -7.06
N ILE A 252 -1.46 -9.00 -7.20
CA ILE A 252 -0.91 -8.53 -8.47
C ILE A 252 -0.81 -9.72 -9.44
N ASP A 253 -1.51 -9.65 -10.57
CA ASP A 253 -1.51 -10.69 -11.61
C ASP A 253 -0.26 -10.62 -12.50
N TYR A 254 0.25 -9.41 -12.74
CA TYR A 254 1.44 -9.21 -13.54
C TYR A 254 2.30 -8.06 -13.04
N TYR A 255 3.58 -8.34 -12.81
CA TYR A 255 4.61 -7.35 -12.52
C TYR A 255 5.54 -7.23 -13.72
N LEU A 256 5.55 -6.08 -14.39
CA LEU A 256 6.41 -5.82 -15.52
C LEU A 256 7.83 -5.43 -15.04
N PRO A 257 8.86 -6.25 -15.26
CA PRO A 257 10.21 -5.90 -14.85
C PRO A 257 10.76 -4.72 -15.66
N THR A 258 11.30 -3.72 -14.97
CA THR A 258 11.96 -2.54 -15.56
C THR A 258 12.97 -2.89 -16.67
N PRO A 259 13.83 -3.92 -16.53
CA PRO A 259 14.75 -4.34 -17.59
C PRO A 259 14.08 -4.71 -18.93
N ALA A 260 12.82 -5.18 -18.93
CA ALA A 260 12.11 -5.48 -20.18
C ALA A 260 11.81 -4.19 -20.98
N ILE A 261 11.45 -3.11 -20.29
CA ILE A 261 11.15 -1.80 -20.89
C ILE A 261 12.42 -1.14 -21.43
N VAL A 262 13.53 -1.28 -20.69
CA VAL A 262 14.86 -0.81 -21.12
C VAL A 262 15.31 -1.56 -22.38
N ARG A 263 15.20 -2.89 -22.40
CA ARG A 263 15.54 -3.70 -23.60
C ARG A 263 14.67 -3.36 -24.81
N ALA A 264 13.43 -2.95 -24.60
CA ALA A 264 12.53 -2.48 -25.65
C ALA A 264 12.80 -1.03 -26.11
N GLY A 265 13.79 -0.34 -25.52
CA GLY A 265 14.12 1.04 -25.84
C GLY A 265 13.03 2.05 -25.46
N LYS A 266 12.18 1.73 -24.49
CA LYS A 266 11.09 2.61 -24.02
C LYS A 266 11.40 3.31 -22.70
N LEU A 267 12.43 2.85 -21.99
CA LEU A 267 12.95 3.50 -20.81
C LEU A 267 14.46 3.64 -20.97
N ALA A 268 14.97 4.84 -20.70
CA ALA A 268 16.41 5.06 -20.69
C ALA A 268 17.06 4.20 -19.60
N PRO A 269 18.16 3.49 -19.88
CA PRO A 269 18.92 2.84 -18.83
C PRO A 269 19.41 3.90 -17.84
N TYR A 270 19.23 3.64 -16.56
CA TYR A 270 19.70 4.52 -15.48
C TYR A 270 20.53 3.73 -14.49
N ASN A 271 21.40 4.43 -13.77
CA ASN A 271 22.18 3.89 -12.67
C ASN A 271 22.07 4.85 -11.51
N ASP A 272 21.51 4.41 -10.39
CA ASP A 272 21.37 5.23 -9.20
C ASP A 272 22.76 5.43 -8.59
N LEU A 273 23.23 6.69 -8.61
CA LEU A 273 24.52 7.06 -8.04
C LEU A 273 24.30 7.64 -6.65
N LEU A 274 24.84 6.97 -5.64
CA LEU A 274 24.87 7.49 -4.27
C LEU A 274 26.08 8.42 -4.11
N TYR A 275 25.82 9.72 -3.95
CA TYR A 275 26.86 10.69 -3.61
C TYR A 275 26.82 11.00 -2.11
N CYS A 276 27.63 10.28 -1.34
CA CYS A 276 27.78 10.53 0.09
C CYS A 276 28.55 11.82 0.34
N VAL A 277 27.91 12.78 0.99
CA VAL A 277 28.55 14.03 1.43
C VAL A 277 29.03 13.90 2.87
N LYS A 278 30.17 14.51 3.18
CA LYS A 278 30.58 14.69 4.57
C LYS A 278 29.70 15.79 5.20
N PRO A 279 29.21 15.58 6.44
CA PRO A 279 28.55 16.65 7.16
C PRO A 279 29.52 17.83 7.36
N GLU A 280 28.99 19.04 7.45
CA GLU A 280 29.78 20.21 7.83
C GLU A 280 30.33 20.04 9.25
N LYS A 281 31.42 20.75 9.60
CA LYS A 281 32.08 20.62 10.90
C LYS A 281 31.12 20.76 12.09
N ALA A 282 30.19 21.71 12.03
CA ALA A 282 29.20 21.92 13.09
C ALA A 282 28.25 20.71 13.26
N ILE A 283 27.86 20.06 12.16
CA ILE A 283 27.03 18.85 12.20
C ILE A 283 27.88 17.67 12.69
N GLU A 284 29.12 17.55 12.23
CA GLU A 284 30.05 16.50 12.68
C GLU A 284 30.31 16.57 14.20
N GLU A 285 30.51 17.77 14.74
CA GLU A 285 30.68 18.00 16.19
C GLU A 285 29.42 17.64 16.98
N ASN A 286 28.24 18.03 16.49
CA ASN A 286 26.97 17.65 17.12
C ASN A 286 26.72 16.14 17.07
N LEU A 287 27.02 15.47 15.96
CA LEU A 287 26.91 14.01 15.84
C LEU A 287 27.85 13.31 16.82
N LYS A 288 29.12 13.72 16.90
CA LYS A 288 30.09 13.17 17.87
C LYS A 288 29.62 13.37 19.32
N LYS A 289 29.08 14.55 19.63
CA LYS A 289 28.54 14.83 20.97
C LYS A 289 27.35 13.92 21.29
N ASN A 290 26.43 13.73 20.34
CA ASN A 290 25.27 12.86 20.50
C ASN A 290 25.70 11.39 20.65
N ASP A 291 26.64 10.91 19.84
CA ASP A 291 27.19 9.56 19.95
C ASP A 291 27.83 9.34 21.32
N THR A 292 28.61 10.32 21.80
CA THR A 292 29.23 10.25 23.14
C THR A 292 28.17 10.20 24.25
N LEU A 293 27.13 11.03 24.17
CA LEU A 293 26.03 11.02 25.14
C LEU A 293 25.24 9.70 25.09
N LEU A 294 25.04 9.15 23.90
CA LEU A 294 24.37 7.86 23.72
C LEU A 294 25.20 6.73 24.32
N ASP A 295 26.52 6.72 24.11
CA ASP A 295 27.43 5.74 24.69
C ASP A 295 27.42 5.79 26.22
N ILE A 296 27.48 7.00 26.79
CA ILE A 296 27.37 7.20 28.25
C ILE A 296 26.03 6.66 28.76
N PHE A 297 24.93 7.07 28.12
CA PHE A 297 23.59 6.61 28.50
C PHE A 297 23.47 5.08 28.46
N ILE A 298 23.97 4.44 27.40
CA ILE A 298 23.95 2.97 27.28
C ILE A 298 24.80 2.35 28.38
N GLN A 299 26.01 2.84 28.65
CA GLN A 299 26.86 2.24 29.68
C GLN A 299 26.26 2.33 31.09
N GLU A 300 25.66 3.47 31.42
CA GLU A 300 25.04 3.69 32.73
C GLU A 300 23.75 2.89 32.90
N ASN A 301 22.96 2.74 31.83
CA ASN A 301 21.60 2.19 31.92
C ASN A 301 21.45 0.78 31.31
N LYS A 302 22.52 0.18 30.75
CA LYS A 302 22.43 -1.11 30.01
C LYS A 302 21.69 -2.20 30.77
N ASN A 303 21.93 -2.34 32.08
CA ASN A 303 21.31 -3.40 32.88
C ASN A 303 19.80 -3.18 32.98
N GLN A 304 19.37 -1.95 33.31
CA GLN A 304 17.95 -1.60 33.40
C GLN A 304 17.25 -1.71 32.03
N ILE A 305 17.91 -1.28 30.96
CA ILE A 305 17.39 -1.41 29.60
C ILE A 305 17.24 -2.89 29.24
N CYS A 306 18.24 -3.73 29.54
CA CYS A 306 18.17 -5.16 29.27
C CYS A 306 17.07 -5.85 30.08
N GLU A 307 16.92 -5.53 31.36
CA GLU A 307 15.83 -6.07 32.21
C GLU A 307 14.46 -5.67 31.67
N TYR A 308 14.28 -4.40 31.30
CA TYR A 308 13.06 -3.91 30.69
C TYR A 308 12.76 -4.62 29.37
N LEU A 309 13.75 -4.73 28.47
CA LEU A 309 13.59 -5.40 27.18
C LEU A 309 13.28 -6.88 27.35
N LEU A 310 13.94 -7.58 28.27
CA LEU A 310 13.64 -8.99 28.59
C LEU A 310 12.18 -9.16 29.05
N LYS A 311 11.73 -8.32 30.00
CA LYS A 311 10.34 -8.34 30.48
C LYS A 311 9.33 -7.97 29.38
N TYR A 312 9.66 -6.99 28.56
CA TYR A 312 8.79 -6.54 27.49
C TYR A 312 8.65 -7.59 26.39
N ILE A 313 9.75 -8.23 26.00
CA ILE A 313 9.76 -9.30 25.01
C ILE A 313 9.01 -10.52 25.56
N SER A 314 9.20 -10.89 26.82
CA SER A 314 8.51 -12.04 27.42
C SER A 314 7.00 -11.91 27.45
N GLN A 315 6.51 -10.70 27.66
CA GLN A 315 5.08 -10.43 27.66
C GLN A 315 4.47 -10.32 26.26
N ASN A 316 5.27 -9.99 25.23
CA ASN A 316 4.76 -9.58 23.92
C ASN A 316 5.38 -10.30 22.72
N PHE A 317 6.12 -11.40 22.92
CA PHE A 317 6.93 -12.06 21.89
C PHE A 317 6.12 -12.41 20.63
N GLN A 318 5.03 -13.17 20.79
CA GLN A 318 4.20 -13.62 19.67
C GLN A 318 3.54 -12.46 18.93
N GLU A 319 3.13 -11.41 19.65
CA GLU A 319 2.55 -10.21 19.04
C GLU A 319 3.60 -9.46 18.20
N LYS A 320 4.82 -9.29 18.72
CA LYS A 320 5.90 -8.58 18.02
C LYS A 320 6.45 -9.37 16.84
N LEU A 321 6.51 -10.70 16.93
CA LEU A 321 6.89 -11.55 15.80
C LEU A 321 5.93 -11.33 14.61
N LYS A 322 4.63 -11.21 14.88
CA LYS A 322 3.61 -10.97 13.84
C LYS A 322 3.58 -9.53 13.33
N LYS A 323 3.71 -8.54 14.22
CA LYS A 323 3.51 -7.12 13.86
C LYS A 323 4.78 -6.37 13.49
N SER A 324 5.93 -6.72 14.06
CA SER A 324 7.16 -5.93 13.92
C SER A 324 8.43 -6.80 14.09
N PRO A 325 8.65 -7.80 13.21
CA PRO A 325 9.75 -8.75 13.34
C PRO A 325 11.14 -8.08 13.32
N ASN A 326 11.31 -7.02 12.53
CA ASN A 326 12.56 -6.26 12.49
C ASN A 326 12.87 -5.57 13.82
N LEU A 327 11.88 -5.01 14.49
CA LEU A 327 12.09 -4.36 15.79
C LEU A 327 12.46 -5.38 16.87
N LEU A 328 11.80 -6.54 16.86
CA LEU A 328 12.14 -7.66 17.74
C LEU A 328 13.59 -8.10 17.53
N LEU A 329 14.04 -8.20 16.27
CA LEU A 329 15.44 -8.51 15.95
C LEU A 329 16.42 -7.49 16.52
N HIS A 330 16.10 -6.19 16.47
CA HIS A 330 16.97 -5.15 17.05
C HIS A 330 17.04 -5.24 18.58
N TYR A 331 15.92 -5.54 19.25
CA TYR A 331 15.93 -5.76 20.71
C TYR A 331 16.77 -6.97 21.10
N LEU A 332 16.64 -8.09 20.36
CA LEU A 332 17.44 -9.28 20.60
C LEU A 332 18.94 -9.02 20.34
N LYS A 333 19.29 -8.25 19.31
CA LYS A 333 20.67 -7.81 19.06
C LYS A 333 21.23 -6.94 20.19
N PHE A 334 20.42 -6.02 20.71
CA PHE A 334 20.82 -5.18 21.84
C PHE A 334 21.08 -6.04 23.09
N LEU A 335 20.14 -6.95 23.42
CA LEU A 335 20.31 -7.90 24.52
C LEU A 335 21.57 -8.76 24.33
N TYR A 336 21.80 -9.30 23.13
CA TYR A 336 22.99 -10.11 22.84
C TYR A 336 24.30 -9.35 23.09
N ASN A 337 24.36 -8.07 22.71
CA ASN A 337 25.58 -7.26 22.83
C ASN A 337 25.80 -6.69 24.24
N TYR A 338 24.73 -6.35 24.97
CA TYR A 338 24.82 -5.59 26.23
C TYR A 338 24.24 -6.30 27.45
N GLY A 339 23.45 -7.36 27.27
CA GLY A 339 22.81 -8.10 28.34
C GLY A 339 23.69 -9.18 28.96
N ASN A 340 23.29 -9.65 30.14
CA ASN A 340 24.06 -10.64 30.87
C ASN A 340 23.90 -12.05 30.26
N LYS A 341 25.02 -12.72 29.94
CA LYS A 341 25.02 -13.98 29.16
C LYS A 341 24.22 -15.12 29.80
N GLN A 342 24.13 -15.17 31.13
CA GLN A 342 23.35 -16.18 31.85
C GLN A 342 21.84 -15.95 31.68
N ASN A 343 21.35 -14.72 31.91
CA ASN A 343 19.93 -14.38 31.75
C ASN A 343 19.42 -14.58 30.32
N ILE A 344 20.24 -14.30 29.31
CA ILE A 344 19.86 -14.48 27.89
C ILE A 344 19.78 -15.97 27.54
N LYS A 345 20.71 -16.80 28.03
CA LYS A 345 20.67 -18.25 27.80
C LYS A 345 19.50 -18.91 28.50
N GLU A 346 19.25 -18.56 29.77
CA GLU A 346 18.07 -19.05 30.49
C GLU A 346 16.78 -18.62 29.80
N TYR A 347 16.72 -17.43 29.20
CA TYR A 347 15.51 -16.95 28.53
C TYR A 347 15.30 -17.51 27.10
N LEU A 348 16.37 -17.62 26.30
CA LEU A 348 16.31 -18.21 24.95
C LEU A 348 16.14 -19.73 24.98
N PHE A 349 16.55 -20.39 26.07
CA PHE A 349 16.60 -21.84 26.15
C PHE A 349 15.88 -22.42 27.38
N SER A 350 15.06 -21.64 28.10
CA SER A 350 14.10 -22.21 29.07
C SER A 350 12.89 -22.75 28.33
N ASP A 351 12.85 -24.08 28.19
CA ASP A 351 11.77 -25.07 28.09
C ASP A 351 10.33 -24.69 27.63
N ALA A 352 10.09 -23.57 26.95
CA ALA A 352 8.77 -23.28 26.35
C ALA A 352 8.74 -22.27 25.19
N ILE A 353 9.82 -21.51 24.91
CA ILE A 353 9.73 -20.39 23.94
C ILE A 353 10.35 -20.75 22.56
N PHE A 354 11.34 -21.64 22.51
CA PHE A 354 12.08 -21.96 21.27
C PHE A 354 11.84 -23.36 20.69
N GLU A 355 10.92 -24.17 21.25
CA GLU A 355 10.57 -25.48 20.66
C GLU A 355 9.88 -25.38 19.28
N ILE A 356 9.54 -24.19 18.78
CA ILE A 356 8.80 -24.03 17.51
C ILE A 356 9.52 -23.15 16.47
N ILE A 357 10.70 -22.61 16.75
CA ILE A 357 11.45 -21.89 15.71
C ILE A 357 12.90 -22.32 15.77
N ASP A 358 13.25 -23.22 14.86
CA ASP A 358 14.61 -23.67 14.65
C ASP A 358 15.50 -22.42 14.43
N LEU A 359 16.63 -22.33 15.12
CA LEU A 359 17.63 -21.29 14.87
C LEU A 359 18.06 -21.29 13.39
N GLU A 360 17.86 -22.41 12.70
CA GLU A 360 17.98 -22.58 11.26
C GLU A 360 16.95 -21.78 10.44
N ASP A 361 15.72 -21.58 10.92
CA ASP A 361 14.68 -20.79 10.24
C ASP A 361 14.85 -19.29 10.48
N ILE A 362 15.32 -18.90 11.67
CA ILE A 362 15.82 -17.54 11.91
C ILE A 362 17.08 -17.30 11.07
N ALA A 363 17.98 -18.28 10.91
CA ALA A 363 19.16 -18.17 10.06
C ALA A 363 18.85 -18.16 8.55
N LYS A 364 17.85 -18.93 8.09
CA LYS A 364 17.35 -18.93 6.71
C LYS A 364 16.63 -17.61 6.38
N SER A 365 15.85 -17.07 7.31
CA SER A 365 15.31 -15.70 7.27
C SER A 365 16.41 -14.63 7.25
N LEU A 366 17.53 -14.88 7.92
CA LEU A 366 18.71 -14.01 8.02
C LEU A 366 19.82 -14.34 7.00
N GLY A 367 19.51 -14.92 5.83
CA GLY A 367 20.44 -15.43 4.80
C GLY A 367 21.58 -14.50 4.31
N CYS A 368 21.68 -13.27 4.83
CA CYS A 368 22.79 -12.35 4.57
C CYS A 368 23.85 -12.27 5.70
N PHE A 369 23.62 -12.80 6.91
CA PHE A 369 24.53 -12.57 8.04
C PHE A 369 25.58 -13.69 8.26
N MET A 370 25.30 -14.94 7.92
CA MET A 370 26.25 -16.06 8.11
C MET A 370 27.38 -16.13 7.07
N LYS A 371 27.15 -15.65 5.84
CA LYS A 371 28.22 -15.59 4.80
C LYS A 371 29.40 -14.69 5.19
N LYS A 372 29.20 -13.72 6.09
CA LYS A 372 30.27 -12.87 6.63
C LYS A 372 31.03 -13.52 7.81
N ILE A 373 30.41 -14.47 8.51
CA ILE A 373 31.06 -15.18 9.63
C ILE A 373 31.87 -16.38 9.11
N GLU A 374 31.40 -17.11 8.09
CA GLU A 374 32.19 -18.17 7.45
C GLU A 374 33.46 -17.64 6.76
N ASN A 375 33.39 -16.46 6.12
CA ASN A 375 34.58 -15.85 5.52
C ASN A 375 35.59 -15.31 6.56
N HIS A 376 35.14 -14.94 7.76
CA HIS A 376 36.05 -14.53 8.84
C HIS A 376 36.64 -15.69 9.64
N GLN A 377 35.97 -16.86 9.68
CA GLN A 377 36.52 -18.06 10.30
C GLN A 377 37.51 -18.80 9.40
N ARG A 378 37.37 -18.76 8.07
CA ARG A 378 38.37 -19.33 7.14
C ARG A 378 39.72 -18.61 7.15
N LEU A 379 39.74 -17.29 7.40
CA LEU A 379 40.99 -16.50 7.48
C LEU A 379 41.81 -16.74 8.77
N ASN A 380 41.22 -17.34 9.81
CA ASN A 380 41.92 -17.63 11.07
C ASN A 380 42.36 -19.08 11.24
N ILE A 381 42.03 -19.97 10.29
CA ILE A 381 42.49 -21.36 10.30
C ILE A 381 43.80 -21.54 9.50
N ASP A 382 44.07 -20.68 8.51
CA ASP A 382 45.30 -20.79 7.69
C ASP A 382 46.58 -20.20 8.32
N VAL A 383 46.50 -19.49 9.45
CA VAL A 383 47.68 -18.88 10.09
C VAL A 383 48.36 -19.81 11.10
N GLN A 384 47.75 -20.95 11.44
CA GLN A 384 48.34 -21.95 12.37
C GLN A 384 48.90 -23.21 11.71
N GLN A 385 48.85 -23.35 10.37
CA GLN A 385 49.47 -24.48 9.65
C GLN A 385 50.69 -24.11 8.79
N VAL A 386 51.16 -22.85 8.80
CA VAL A 386 52.42 -22.45 8.15
C VAL A 386 53.40 -21.89 9.18
N ARG A 387 53.72 -22.71 10.19
CA ARG A 387 54.94 -22.62 11.00
C ARG A 387 55.35 -24.04 11.41
N THR A 388 55.83 -24.81 10.43
CA THR A 388 57.09 -25.56 10.62
C THR A 388 58.23 -24.59 10.78
#